data_AF-L0ABN0-F1
#
_entry.id   AF-L0ABN0-F1
#
_cell.length_a   1.000
_cell.length_b   1.000
_cell.length_c   1.000
_cell.angle_alpha   90.00
_cell.angle_beta   90.00
_cell.angle_gamma   90.00
#
_symmetry.space_group_name_H-M   'P 1'
#
loop_
_entity.id
_entity.type
_entity.pdbx_description
1 polymer ?
#
loop_
_entity_poly.entity_id
_entity_poly.type
_entity_poly.pdbx_seq_one_letter_code
_entity_poly.pdbx_strand_id
1 'polypeptide(L)'
;MSRKRIFESMIADNVAKIASGLENPDDFNTPILASHVIEAVKKIGINLHTTKEGLLICYFCNKGPFTKKGYYLHLIRSHYYDLIDSVVRESERIASSSKDVGSL
;
A
#
# COMPACT_ATOMS: atom_id res chain seq x y z
N MET A 1 4.73 -3.33 22.78
CA MET A 1 4.63 -2.72 21.43
C MET A 1 3.40 -1.82 21.41
N SER A 2 3.46 -0.59 20.90
CA SER A 2 2.31 0.32 20.94
C SER A 2 1.27 -0.02 19.87
N ARG A 3 -0.01 0.31 20.12
CA ARG A 3 -1.13 0.07 19.18
C ARG A 3 -0.87 0.70 17.81
N LYS A 4 -0.29 1.91 17.79
CA LYS A 4 0.14 2.61 16.58
C LYS A 4 1.09 1.77 15.71
N ARG A 5 2.13 1.18 16.31
CA ARG A 5 3.10 0.36 15.57
C ARG A 5 2.48 -0.91 14.97
N ILE A 6 1.45 -1.47 15.60
CA ILE A 6 0.75 -2.64 15.07
C ILE A 6 0.02 -2.26 13.77
N PHE A 7 -0.68 -1.14 13.76
CA PHE A 7 -1.36 -0.64 12.56
C PHE A 7 -0.38 -0.28 11.45
N GLU A 8 0.70 0.43 11.77
CA GLU A 8 1.76 0.77 10.81
C GLU A 8 2.37 -0.49 10.18
N SER A 9 2.68 -1.51 10.99
CA SER A 9 3.18 -2.79 10.50
C SER A 9 2.18 -3.51 9.61
N MET A 10 0.89 -3.49 9.97
CA MET A 10 -0.17 -4.10 9.16
C MET A 10 -0.32 -3.40 7.81
N ILE A 11 -0.32 -2.07 7.79
CA ILE A 11 -0.41 -1.28 6.57
C ILE A 11 0.80 -1.58 5.66
N ALA A 12 2.02 -1.42 6.18
CA ALA A 12 3.24 -1.61 5.38
C ALA A 12 3.33 -3.03 4.80
N ASP A 13 3.03 -4.06 5.59
CA ASP A 13 3.09 -5.45 5.15
C ASP A 13 2.10 -5.75 4.02
N ASN A 14 0.83 -5.36 4.19
CA ASN A 14 -0.22 -5.65 3.20
C ASN A 14 -0.02 -4.85 1.90
N VAL A 15 0.36 -3.57 1.99
CA VAL A 15 0.69 -2.78 0.80
C VAL A 15 1.85 -3.42 0.04
N ALA A 16 2.92 -3.86 0.74
CA ALA A 16 4.07 -4.48 0.09
C ALA A 16 3.73 -5.83 -0.55
N LYS A 17 2.86 -6.64 0.07
CA LYS A 17 2.37 -7.90 -0.50
C LYS A 17 1.55 -7.68 -1.77
N ILE A 18 0.63 -6.72 -1.75
CA ILE A 18 -0.17 -6.34 -2.92
C ILE A 18 0.76 -5.81 -4.02
N ALA A 19 1.65 -4.86 -3.69
CA ALA A 19 2.56 -4.24 -4.66
C ALA A 19 3.54 -5.23 -5.33
N SER A 20 3.87 -6.33 -4.65
CA SER A 20 4.70 -7.39 -5.19
C SER A 20 3.92 -8.50 -5.90
N GLY A 21 2.59 -8.45 -5.90
CA GLY A 21 1.74 -9.50 -6.43
C GLY A 21 1.87 -10.83 -5.68
N LEU A 22 2.21 -10.76 -4.38
CA LEU A 22 2.15 -11.89 -3.45
C LEU A 22 0.73 -12.09 -2.87
N GLU A 23 -0.08 -11.04 -2.89
CA GLU A 23 -1.47 -11.05 -2.45
C GLU A 23 -2.32 -10.25 -3.46
N ASN A 24 -3.56 -10.69 -3.69
CA ASN A 24 -4.50 -9.94 -4.51
C ASN A 24 -5.12 -8.82 -3.65
N PRO A 25 -5.23 -7.57 -4.16
CA PRO A 25 -5.88 -6.49 -3.41
C PRO A 25 -7.31 -6.82 -2.95
N ASP A 26 -8.05 -7.66 -3.68
CA ASP A 26 -9.41 -8.05 -3.31
C ASP A 26 -9.46 -8.95 -2.07
N ASP A 27 -8.41 -9.73 -1.83
CA ASP A 27 -8.28 -10.59 -0.65
C ASP A 27 -8.03 -9.78 0.63
N PHE A 28 -7.50 -8.56 0.50
CA PHE A 28 -7.30 -7.69 1.65
C PHE A 28 -8.61 -7.07 2.12
N ASN A 29 -9.19 -7.62 3.18
CA ASN A 29 -10.35 -7.06 3.86
C ASN A 29 -10.24 -7.31 5.37
N THR A 30 -10.42 -6.27 6.18
CA THR A 30 -10.32 -6.39 7.64
C THR A 30 -11.28 -5.44 8.36
N PRO A 31 -12.05 -5.92 9.35
CA PRO A 31 -12.93 -5.04 10.13
C PRO A 31 -12.17 -4.11 11.08
N ILE A 32 -10.84 -4.28 11.17
CA ILE A 32 -9.97 -3.53 12.08
C ILE A 32 -9.69 -2.11 11.55
N LEU A 33 -9.73 -1.92 10.23
CA LEU A 33 -9.43 -0.65 9.57
C LEU A 33 -10.71 0.00 9.05
N ALA A 34 -10.72 1.33 9.01
CA ALA A 34 -11.81 2.05 8.36
C ALA A 34 -11.81 1.79 6.85
N SER A 35 -12.98 1.82 6.21
CA SER A 35 -13.15 1.49 4.78
C SER A 35 -12.24 2.32 3.86
N HIS A 36 -12.11 3.62 4.10
CA HIS A 36 -11.24 4.51 3.33
C HIS A 36 -9.75 4.15 3.47
N VAL A 37 -9.33 3.56 4.60
CA VAL A 37 -7.96 3.06 4.79
C VAL A 37 -7.76 1.76 4.03
N ILE A 38 -8.75 0.86 4.05
CA ILE A 38 -8.71 -0.40 3.28
C ILE A 38 -8.58 -0.09 1.78
N GLU A 39 -9.40 0.84 1.29
CA GLU A 39 -9.37 1.29 -0.11
C GLU A 39 -8.02 1.92 -0.46
N ALA A 40 -7.47 2.77 0.42
CA ALA A 40 -6.14 3.35 0.23
C ALA A 40 -5.04 2.28 0.14
N VAL A 41 -5.05 1.26 1.02
CA VAL A 41 -4.08 0.15 0.96
C VAL A 41 -4.13 -0.56 -0.39
N LYS A 42 -5.32 -0.92 -0.86
CA LYS A 42 -5.51 -1.59 -2.16
C LYS A 42 -4.99 -0.73 -3.30
N LYS A 43 -5.42 0.54 -3.34
CA LYS A 43 -5.09 1.47 -4.41
C LYS A 43 -3.60 1.83 -4.46
N ILE A 44 -2.96 2.03 -3.31
CA ILE A 44 -1.52 2.26 -3.27
C ILE A 44 -0.79 0.98 -3.69
N GLY A 45 -1.17 -0.19 -3.15
CA GLY A 45 -0.53 -1.46 -3.48
C GLY A 45 -0.43 -1.71 -4.98
N ILE A 46 -1.51 -1.57 -5.74
CA ILE A 46 -1.50 -1.83 -7.19
C ILE A 46 -0.66 -0.85 -8.02
N ASN A 47 -0.38 0.35 -7.49
CA ASN A 47 0.28 1.44 -8.23
C ASN A 47 1.76 1.61 -7.87
N LEU A 48 2.29 0.78 -6.97
CA LEU A 48 3.64 0.95 -6.46
C LEU A 48 4.73 0.33 -7.33
N HIS A 49 4.47 -0.13 -8.54
CA HIS A 49 5.52 -0.63 -9.41
C HIS A 49 5.26 -0.32 -10.88
N THR A 50 6.33 -0.35 -11.67
CA THR A 50 6.24 -0.53 -13.11
C THR A 50 6.83 -1.90 -13.47
N THR A 51 6.48 -2.40 -14.67
CA THR A 51 6.99 -3.68 -15.16
C THR A 51 7.93 -3.47 -16.34
N LYS A 52 9.06 -4.17 -16.31
CA LYS A 52 9.97 -4.29 -17.46
C LYS A 52 10.29 -5.76 -17.64
N GLU A 53 9.89 -6.31 -18.79
CA GLU A 53 10.09 -7.75 -19.12
C GLU A 53 9.51 -8.69 -18.03
N GLY A 54 8.37 -8.32 -17.44
CA GLY A 54 7.71 -9.10 -16.38
C GLY A 54 8.35 -8.99 -15.00
N LEU A 55 9.42 -8.21 -14.84
CA LEU A 55 10.04 -7.92 -13.55
C LEU A 55 9.64 -6.55 -13.02
N LEU A 56 9.67 -6.39 -11.69
CA LEU A 56 9.16 -5.22 -10.98
C LEU A 56 10.25 -4.16 -10.81
N ILE A 57 9.94 -2.90 -11.13
CA ILE A 57 10.78 -1.75 -10.87
C ILE A 57 10.10 -0.90 -9.80
N CYS A 58 10.87 -0.47 -8.79
CA CYS A 58 10.34 0.28 -7.66
C CYS A 58 9.86 1.67 -8.06
N TYR A 59 8.62 2.01 -7.70
CA TYR A 59 8.07 3.35 -7.93
C TYR A 59 8.82 4.45 -7.16
N PHE A 60 9.22 4.18 -5.90
CA PHE A 60 9.83 5.20 -5.05
C PHE A 60 11.26 5.58 -5.44
N CYS A 61 12.06 4.61 -5.88
CA CYS A 61 13.49 4.82 -6.12
C CYS A 61 13.99 4.37 -7.49
N ASN A 62 13.11 3.85 -8.36
CA ASN A 62 13.42 3.35 -9.70
C ASN A 62 14.49 2.23 -9.72
N LYS A 63 14.77 1.58 -8.57
CA LYS A 63 15.65 0.41 -8.51
C LYS A 63 14.94 -0.83 -9.00
N GLY A 64 15.73 -1.81 -9.44
CA GLY A 64 15.27 -3.09 -9.97
C GLY A 64 16.11 -3.52 -11.17
N PRO A 65 15.64 -4.51 -11.96
CA PRO A 65 14.38 -5.24 -11.78
C PRO A 65 14.40 -6.23 -10.59
N PHE A 66 13.24 -6.47 -9.97
CA PHE A 66 13.07 -7.39 -8.85
C PHE A 66 12.10 -8.54 -9.17
N THR A 67 12.33 -9.71 -8.56
CA THR A 67 11.31 -10.77 -8.43
C THR A 67 10.23 -10.35 -7.43
N LYS A 68 9.06 -11.01 -7.40
CA LYS A 68 7.98 -10.73 -6.43
C LYS A 68 8.49 -10.67 -4.98
N LYS A 69 9.16 -11.73 -4.52
CA LYS A 69 9.72 -11.80 -3.16
C LYS A 69 10.81 -10.75 -2.93
N GLY A 70 11.66 -10.50 -3.94
CA GLY A 70 12.67 -9.45 -3.88
C GLY A 70 12.06 -8.06 -3.71
N TYR A 71 10.96 -7.80 -4.42
CA TYR A 71 10.26 -6.53 -4.39
C TYR A 71 9.60 -6.26 -3.03
N TYR A 72 8.91 -7.26 -2.48
CA TYR A 72 8.39 -7.21 -1.11
C TYR A 72 9.48 -6.86 -0.10
N LEU A 73 10.60 -7.60 -0.12
CA LEU A 73 11.70 -7.35 0.81
C LEU A 73 12.33 -5.97 0.63
N HIS A 74 12.45 -5.50 -0.61
CA HIS A 74 12.96 -4.17 -0.92
C HIS A 74 12.06 -3.07 -0.32
N LEU A 75 10.75 -3.15 -0.53
CA LEU A 75 9.78 -2.21 0.02
C LEU A 75 9.83 -2.17 1.55
N ILE A 76 9.77 -3.33 2.22
CA ILE A 76 9.78 -3.42 3.68
C ILE A 76 11.08 -2.87 4.29
N ARG A 77 12.24 -3.07 3.63
CA ARG A 77 13.54 -2.64 4.17
C ARG A 77 13.91 -1.20 3.85
N SER A 78 13.49 -0.70 2.69
CA SER A 78 13.99 0.56 2.14
C SER A 78 12.93 1.67 2.14
N HIS A 79 11.65 1.30 2.14
CA HIS A 79 10.52 2.21 1.91
C HIS A 79 9.40 2.04 2.93
N TYR A 80 9.67 1.43 4.10
CA TYR A 80 8.65 1.15 5.12
C TYR A 80 7.80 2.38 5.46
N TYR A 81 8.44 3.52 5.70
CA TYR A 81 7.74 4.77 6.02
C TYR A 81 7.02 5.37 4.81
N ASP A 82 7.60 5.26 3.61
CA ASP A 82 6.96 5.74 2.37
C ASP A 82 5.64 5.01 2.10
N LEU A 83 5.56 3.71 2.42
CA LEU A 83 4.33 2.91 2.31
C LEU A 83 3.23 3.46 3.22
N ILE A 84 3.57 3.71 4.48
CA ILE A 84 2.62 4.21 5.49
C ILE A 84 2.15 5.60 5.09
N ASP A 85 3.08 6.49 4.78
CA ASP A 85 2.79 7.86 4.39
C ASP A 85 1.89 7.94 3.14
N SER A 86 2.15 7.06 2.17
CA SER A 86 1.35 6.99 0.94
C SER A 86 -0.09 6.56 1.23
N VAL A 87 -0.28 5.57 2.11
CA VAL A 87 -1.62 5.12 2.52
C VAL A 87 -2.34 6.18 3.34
N VAL A 88 -1.65 6.84 4.29
CA VAL A 88 -2.25 7.89 5.12
C VAL A 88 -2.79 9.01 4.23
N ARG A 89 -1.95 9.58 3.35
CA ARG A 89 -2.35 10.65 2.44
C ARG A 89 -3.52 10.25 1.54
N GLU A 90 -3.48 9.05 0.99
CA GLU A 90 -4.55 8.57 0.11
C GLU A 90 -5.85 8.32 0.88
N SER A 91 -5.76 7.83 2.11
CA SER A 91 -6.93 7.60 2.97
C SER A 91 -7.62 8.92 3.37
N GLU A 92 -6.84 9.97 3.64
CA GLU A 92 -7.35 11.33 3.90
C GLU A 92 -8.04 11.89 2.66
N ARG A 93 -7.44 11.69 1.47
CA ARG A 93 -8.02 12.10 0.19
C ARG A 93 -9.37 11.41 -0.03
N ILE A 94 -9.44 10.08 0.13
CA ILE A 94 -10.69 9.32 -0.02
C ILE A 94 -11.76 9.81 0.96
N ALA A 95 -11.39 9.98 2.25
CA ALA A 95 -12.31 10.45 3.28
C ALA A 95 -12.84 11.87 3.01
N SER A 96 -12.04 12.74 2.38
CA SER A 96 -12.48 14.09 1.99
C SER A 96 -13.46 14.06 0.82
N SER A 97 -13.20 13.26 -0.22
CA SER A 97 -14.08 13.15 -1.40
C SER A 97 -15.45 12.58 -1.07
N SER A 98 -15.58 11.75 -0.02
CA SER A 98 -16.89 11.23 0.42
C SER A 98 -17.77 12.29 1.09
N LYS A 99 -17.20 13.38 1.63
CA LYS A 99 -17.97 14.45 2.30
C LYS A 99 -18.66 15.38 1.30
N ASP A 100 -18.07 15.56 0.12
CA ASP A 100 -18.60 16.46 -0.91
C ASP A 100 -19.86 15.91 -1.62
N VAL A 101 -20.05 14.58 -1.59
CA VAL A 101 -21.21 13.93 -2.24
C VAL A 101 -22.47 13.93 -1.36
N GLY A 102 -22.33 14.06 -0.04
CA GLY A 102 -23.46 14.04 0.90
C GLY A 102 -24.16 15.37 1.15
N SER A 103 -23.77 16.44 0.42
CA SER A 103 -24.26 17.81 0.64
C SER A 103 -25.10 18.37 -0.53
N LEU A 104 -25.65 17.50 -1.39
CA LEU A 104 -26.53 17.86 -2.51
C LEU A 104 -27.95 17.34 -2.31
#